data_AF-A0AAU6VWV8-F1
#
_entry.id   AF-A0AAU6VWV8-F1
#
_cell.length_a   1.000
_cell.length_b   1.000
_cell.length_c   1.000
_cell.angle_alpha   90.00
_cell.angle_beta   90.00
_cell.angle_gamma   90.00
#
_symmetry.space_group_name_H-M   'P 1'
#
loop_
_entity.id
_entity.type
_entity.pdbx_description
1 polymer ?
#
loop_
_entity_poly.entity_id
_entity_poly.type
_entity_poly.pdbx_seq_one_letter_code
_entity_poly.pdbx_strand_id
1 'polypeptide(L)'
;MKYIEVDEELYRFIAGKTERIGESASDILRRLLGLDVTAVEPKAPVELSQPSMEQGYRPNTLPEAESTLDFDNLFTSAAIEAQKGAVGRFLFALECLYNQDQQGFEQVLQVQGRDRLYFATSKEALLKASKSANPKEVGSSGFWVTTNNNTAKKHTILSEVLEKMGCDGDKAKAIADKALPLKA
;
A
#
# COMPACT_ATOMS: atom_id res chain seq x y z
N MET A 1 -14.87 -6.19 -11.31
CA MET A 1 -15.06 -4.78 -10.88
C MET A 1 -13.69 -4.14 -10.75
N LYS A 2 -13.59 -2.81 -10.87
CA LYS A 2 -12.35 -2.08 -10.55
C LYS A 2 -12.49 -1.44 -9.18
N TYR A 3 -11.40 -1.40 -8.42
CA TYR A 3 -11.36 -0.79 -7.08
C TYR A 3 -10.79 0.62 -7.19
N ILE A 4 -11.33 1.53 -6.37
CA ILE A 4 -10.84 2.90 -6.18
C ILE A 4 -10.78 3.15 -4.68
N GLU A 5 -9.73 3.82 -4.22
CA GLU A 5 -9.64 4.26 -2.83
C GLU A 5 -10.22 5.68 -2.69
N VAL A 6 -10.95 5.91 -1.60
CA VAL A 6 -11.50 7.22 -1.23
C VAL A 6 -11.26 7.44 0.25
N ASP A 7 -11.06 8.69 0.66
CA ASP A 7 -10.92 9.02 2.08
C ASP A 7 -12.23 8.81 2.85
N GLU A 8 -12.15 8.79 4.19
CA GLU A 8 -13.29 8.48 5.05
C GLU A 8 -14.42 9.54 4.96
N GLU A 9 -14.08 10.81 4.71
CA GLU A 9 -15.07 11.86 4.54
C GLU A 9 -15.86 11.65 3.24
N LEU A 10 -15.15 11.39 2.14
CA LEU A 10 -15.74 11.10 0.84
C LEU A 10 -16.55 9.79 0.87
N TYR A 11 -16.06 8.76 1.54
CA TYR A 11 -16.81 7.51 1.74
C TYR A 11 -18.15 7.77 2.44
N ARG A 12 -18.13 8.49 3.58
CA ARG A 12 -19.35 8.84 4.34
C ARG A 12 -20.31 9.67 3.49
N PHE A 13 -19.78 10.61 2.70
CA PHE A 13 -20.58 11.42 1.79
C PHE A 13 -21.28 10.56 0.73
N ILE A 14 -20.55 9.66 0.07
CA ILE A 14 -21.11 8.76 -0.96
C ILE A 14 -22.15 7.83 -0.33
N ALA A 15 -21.85 7.20 0.80
CA ALA A 15 -22.77 6.30 1.50
C ALA A 15 -24.07 7.02 1.93
N GLY A 16 -23.96 8.27 2.40
CA GLY A 16 -25.11 9.10 2.77
C GLY A 16 -26.02 9.52 1.61
N LYS A 17 -25.62 9.26 0.36
CA LYS A 17 -26.42 9.55 -0.84
C LYS A 17 -27.21 8.34 -1.35
N THR A 18 -27.29 7.24 -0.60
CA THR A 18 -28.10 6.07 -0.91
C THR A 18 -29.60 6.43 -0.96
N GLU A 19 -30.27 6.23 -2.09
CA GLU A 19 -31.70 6.41 -2.34
C GLU A 19 -32.45 5.08 -2.53
N ARG A 20 -31.77 4.01 -2.96
CA ARG A 20 -32.37 2.68 -3.20
C ARG A 20 -31.62 1.60 -2.43
N ILE A 21 -32.37 0.76 -1.73
CA ILE A 21 -31.80 -0.37 -0.99
C ILE A 21 -31.10 -1.32 -1.98
N GLY A 22 -29.81 -1.54 -1.76
CA GLY A 22 -28.99 -2.43 -2.61
C GLY A 22 -28.42 -1.78 -3.87
N GLU A 23 -28.46 -0.45 -4.03
CA GLU A 23 -27.75 0.20 -5.13
C GLU A 23 -26.22 0.08 -4.96
N SER A 24 -25.49 -0.01 -6.08
CA SER A 24 -24.03 -0.09 -6.03
C SER A 24 -23.39 1.29 -5.85
N ALA A 25 -22.18 1.34 -5.31
CA ALA A 25 -21.40 2.58 -5.25
C ALA A 25 -21.23 3.24 -6.63
N SER A 26 -21.16 2.44 -7.69
CA SER A 26 -21.09 2.93 -9.07
C SER A 26 -22.39 3.62 -9.51
N ASP A 27 -23.55 3.16 -9.05
CA ASP A 27 -24.85 3.77 -9.35
C ASP A 27 -25.01 5.11 -8.64
N ILE A 28 -24.61 5.16 -7.36
CA ILE A 28 -24.57 6.40 -6.56
C ILE A 28 -23.67 7.44 -7.25
N LEU A 29 -22.46 7.03 -7.63
CA LEU A 29 -21.47 7.95 -8.25
C LEU A 29 -21.92 8.45 -9.63
N ARG A 30 -22.50 7.60 -10.48
CA ARG A 30 -23.01 8.04 -11.79
C ARG A 30 -24.11 9.09 -11.65
N ARG A 31 -25.03 8.88 -10.70
CA ARG A 31 -26.09 9.85 -10.38
C ARG A 31 -25.53 11.17 -9.85
N LEU A 32 -24.58 11.12 -8.92
CA LEU A 32 -23.94 12.33 -8.36
C LEU A 32 -23.15 13.13 -9.40
N LEU A 33 -22.56 12.45 -10.39
CA LEU A 33 -21.73 13.05 -11.43
C LEU A 33 -22.50 13.40 -12.71
N GLY A 34 -23.82 13.13 -12.77
CA GLY A 34 -24.63 13.37 -13.96
C GLY A 34 -24.24 12.53 -15.18
N LEU A 35 -23.68 11.34 -14.95
CA LEU A 35 -23.31 10.40 -16.01
C LEU A 35 -24.53 9.55 -16.40
N ASP A 36 -24.76 9.36 -17.70
CA ASP A 36 -25.88 8.59 -18.22
C ASP A 36 -25.94 7.17 -17.61
N VAL A 37 -27.09 6.85 -17.03
CA VAL A 37 -27.38 5.52 -16.45
C VAL A 37 -27.75 4.59 -17.60
N THR A 38 -26.77 3.86 -18.13
CA THR A 38 -27.08 2.67 -18.95
C THR A 38 -27.59 1.59 -18.00
N ALA A 39 -28.90 1.56 -17.82
CA ALA A 39 -29.59 0.53 -17.05
C ALA A 39 -29.34 -0.83 -17.72
N VAL A 40 -28.46 -1.63 -17.14
CA VAL A 40 -28.45 -3.07 -17.39
C VAL A 40 -29.48 -3.67 -16.45
N GLU A 41 -30.54 -4.21 -17.03
CA GLU A 41 -31.69 -4.81 -16.34
C GLU A 41 -31.27 -5.92 -15.35
N PRO A 42 -32.01 -6.08 -14.24
CA PRO A 42 -31.68 -7.00 -13.16
C PRO A 42 -32.10 -8.42 -13.53
N LYS A 43 -31.20 -9.40 -13.37
CA LYS A 43 -31.58 -10.81 -13.33
C LYS A 43 -32.04 -11.17 -11.91
N ALA A 44 -33.25 -11.69 -11.84
CA ALA A 44 -34.07 -12.00 -10.66
C ALA A 44 -33.50 -13.18 -9.82
N PRO A 45 -34.12 -13.54 -8.67
CA PRO A 45 -33.45 -13.87 -7.41
C PRO A 45 -33.30 -15.38 -7.17
N VAL A 46 -32.33 -15.77 -6.34
CA VAL A 46 -32.31 -17.11 -5.74
C VAL A 46 -32.39 -16.97 -4.22
N GLU A 47 -33.29 -17.77 -3.67
CA GLU A 47 -33.92 -17.73 -2.36
C GLU A 47 -33.00 -17.60 -1.14
N LEU A 48 -33.53 -16.88 -0.17
CA LEU A 48 -33.13 -16.92 1.23
C LEU A 48 -33.20 -18.35 1.79
N SER A 49 -32.12 -18.79 2.42
CA SER A 49 -32.22 -19.64 3.59
C SER A 49 -31.10 -19.29 4.57
N GLN A 50 -31.45 -18.50 5.59
CA GLN A 50 -30.80 -18.61 6.90
C GLN A 50 -31.76 -19.42 7.76
N PRO A 51 -31.23 -20.37 8.55
CA PRO A 51 -31.20 -20.07 9.96
C PRO A 51 -29.90 -20.52 10.67
N SER A 52 -29.46 -19.63 11.57
CA SER A 52 -29.04 -19.92 12.95
C SER A 52 -27.77 -20.73 13.23
N MET A 53 -26.87 -20.04 13.94
CA MET A 53 -26.11 -20.46 15.13
C MET A 53 -25.16 -21.67 15.04
N GLU A 54 -23.92 -21.36 15.45
CA GLU A 54 -22.89 -22.23 16.00
C GLU A 54 -21.96 -23.02 15.05
N GLN A 55 -20.67 -22.83 15.35
CA GLN A 55 -19.53 -23.70 15.09
C GLN A 55 -18.85 -23.67 13.72
N GLY A 56 -17.60 -23.22 13.76
CA GLY A 56 -16.57 -23.60 12.81
C GLY A 56 -15.93 -22.42 12.12
N TYR A 57 -15.06 -21.69 12.83
CA TYR A 57 -14.01 -20.91 12.18
C TYR A 57 -13.14 -21.88 11.39
N ARG A 58 -13.45 -22.07 10.11
CA ARG A 58 -12.49 -22.54 9.12
C ARG A 58 -11.93 -21.27 8.48
N PRO A 59 -10.62 -20.98 8.62
CA PRO A 59 -10.04 -19.96 7.78
C PRO A 59 -10.18 -20.51 6.36
N ASN A 60 -11.05 -19.88 5.56
CA ASN A 60 -10.95 -20.01 4.13
C ASN A 60 -9.64 -19.29 3.79
N THR A 61 -8.56 -20.08 3.73
CA THR A 61 -7.38 -19.77 2.96
C THR A 61 -7.87 -19.41 1.56
N LEU A 62 -8.06 -18.10 1.35
CA LEU A 62 -7.81 -17.49 0.07
C LEU A 62 -6.50 -18.12 -0.45
N PRO A 63 -6.37 -18.42 -1.76
CA PRO A 63 -5.06 -18.67 -2.28
C PRO A 63 -4.24 -17.45 -1.87
N GLU A 64 -3.28 -17.66 -0.99
CA GLU A 64 -2.15 -16.78 -0.81
C GLU A 64 -1.68 -16.58 -2.24
N ALA A 65 -1.94 -15.40 -2.79
CA ALA A 65 -1.23 -15.01 -3.97
C ALA A 65 0.20 -14.94 -3.46
N GLU A 66 0.91 -16.05 -3.61
CA GLU A 66 2.34 -16.14 -3.40
C GLU A 66 2.95 -15.20 -4.44
N SER A 67 2.93 -13.89 -4.18
CA SER A 67 4.02 -13.06 -4.64
C SER A 67 5.21 -13.55 -3.85
N THR A 68 5.86 -14.62 -4.35
CA THR A 68 7.14 -15.08 -3.84
C THR A 68 8.15 -14.00 -4.19
N LEU A 69 8.12 -12.91 -3.43
CA LEU A 69 9.12 -11.87 -3.50
C LEU A 69 10.46 -12.55 -3.24
N ASP A 70 11.31 -12.50 -4.25
CA ASP A 70 12.66 -13.02 -4.13
C ASP A 70 13.50 -11.98 -3.38
N PHE A 71 13.33 -12.00 -2.06
CA PHE A 71 14.07 -11.16 -1.12
C PHE A 71 15.57 -11.45 -1.12
N ASP A 72 16.01 -12.64 -1.57
CA ASP A 72 17.44 -12.99 -1.66
C ASP A 72 18.11 -12.30 -2.86
N ASN A 73 17.37 -12.11 -3.96
CA ASN A 73 17.86 -11.48 -5.18
C ASN A 73 17.28 -10.07 -5.45
N LEU A 74 16.82 -9.38 -4.40
CA LEU A 74 16.23 -8.04 -4.52
C LEU A 74 17.19 -7.03 -5.18
N PHE A 75 18.47 -7.08 -4.82
CA PHE A 75 19.54 -6.28 -5.43
C PHE A 75 20.92 -6.89 -5.18
N THR A 76 21.89 -6.52 -6.02
CA THR A 76 23.29 -6.87 -5.79
C THR A 76 23.99 -5.79 -4.95
N SER A 77 25.01 -6.16 -4.18
CA SER A 77 25.80 -5.19 -3.40
C SER A 77 26.41 -4.11 -4.30
N ALA A 78 26.88 -4.47 -5.50
CA ALA A 78 27.41 -3.51 -6.46
C ALA A 78 26.37 -2.48 -6.93
N ALA A 79 25.12 -2.91 -7.17
CA ALA A 79 24.04 -2.01 -7.55
C ALA A 79 23.66 -1.03 -6.43
N ILE A 80 23.71 -1.48 -5.17
CA ILE A 80 23.52 -0.65 -3.98
C ILE A 80 24.68 0.34 -3.80
N GLU A 81 25.93 -0.11 -3.94
CA GLU A 81 27.12 0.74 -3.79
C GLU A 81 27.22 1.82 -4.87
N ALA A 82 26.68 1.56 -6.06
CA ALA A 82 26.58 2.55 -7.13
C ALA A 82 25.64 3.74 -6.78
N GLN A 83 24.75 3.58 -5.80
CA GLN A 83 23.80 4.63 -5.42
C GLN A 83 24.45 5.73 -4.59
N LYS A 84 24.02 6.98 -4.84
CA LYS A 84 24.55 8.17 -4.17
C LYS A 84 24.03 8.28 -2.74
N GLY A 85 24.88 7.89 -1.78
CA GLY A 85 24.64 8.06 -0.35
C GLY A 85 23.47 7.23 0.18
N ALA A 86 23.12 7.45 1.46
CA ALA A 86 22.10 6.66 2.14
C ALA A 86 20.69 6.86 1.56
N VAL A 87 20.35 8.09 1.11
CA VAL A 87 19.04 8.36 0.49
C VAL A 87 18.91 7.62 -0.84
N GLY A 88 19.94 7.64 -1.69
CA GLY A 88 19.93 6.93 -2.96
C GLY A 88 19.76 5.42 -2.78
N ARG A 89 20.52 4.82 -1.86
CA ARG A 89 20.40 3.40 -1.54
C ARG A 89 19.01 3.01 -1.03
N PHE A 90 18.43 3.85 -0.16
CA PHE A 90 17.08 3.64 0.36
C PHE A 90 16.02 3.68 -0.75
N LEU A 91 16.07 4.69 -1.63
CA LEU A 91 15.12 4.82 -2.74
C LEU A 91 15.26 3.66 -3.73
N PHE A 92 16.48 3.26 -4.06
CA PHE A 92 16.73 2.12 -4.95
C PHE A 92 16.22 0.81 -4.38
N ALA A 93 16.43 0.55 -3.08
CA ALA A 93 15.90 -0.66 -2.43
C ALA A 93 14.37 -0.72 -2.48
N LEU A 94 13.69 0.41 -2.25
CA LEU A 94 12.24 0.52 -2.38
C LEU A 94 11.76 0.34 -3.83
N GLU A 95 12.50 0.89 -4.79
CA GLU A 95 12.21 0.72 -6.22
C GLU A 95 12.35 -0.74 -6.66
N CYS A 96 13.36 -1.47 -6.18
CA CYS A 96 13.49 -2.91 -6.39
C CYS A 96 12.26 -3.68 -5.89
N LEU A 97 11.76 -3.34 -4.70
CA LEU A 97 10.56 -3.97 -4.13
C LEU A 97 9.31 -3.69 -4.99
N TYR A 98 9.12 -2.43 -5.38
CA TYR A 98 8.03 -2.05 -6.27
C TYR A 98 8.10 -2.78 -7.62
N ASN A 99 9.29 -2.94 -8.20
CA ASN A 99 9.47 -3.63 -9.47
C ASN A 99 9.19 -5.14 -9.40
N GLN A 100 9.41 -5.77 -8.23
CA GLN A 100 9.08 -7.18 -8.02
C GLN A 100 7.60 -7.41 -7.75
N ASP A 101 6.94 -6.53 -7.00
CA ASP A 101 5.51 -6.63 -6.70
C ASP A 101 4.85 -5.25 -6.62
N GLN A 102 4.34 -4.77 -7.76
CA GLN A 102 3.70 -3.46 -7.85
C GLN A 102 2.40 -3.37 -7.04
N GLN A 103 1.65 -4.48 -6.94
CA GLN A 103 0.38 -4.51 -6.22
C GLN A 103 0.62 -4.61 -4.71
N GLY A 104 1.50 -5.53 -4.30
CA GLY A 104 1.88 -5.69 -2.89
C GLY A 104 2.66 -4.49 -2.34
N PHE A 105 3.27 -3.67 -3.19
CA PHE A 105 3.95 -2.45 -2.72
C PHE A 105 3.02 -1.44 -2.06
N GLU A 106 1.70 -1.49 -2.30
CA GLU A 106 0.73 -0.62 -1.60
C GLU A 106 0.78 -0.79 -0.07
N GLN A 107 1.24 -1.94 0.42
CA GLN A 107 1.44 -2.24 1.84
C GLN A 107 2.39 -1.26 2.54
N VAL A 108 3.27 -0.56 1.80
CA VAL A 108 4.14 0.49 2.36
C VAL A 108 3.37 1.65 2.98
N LEU A 109 2.13 1.89 2.53
CA LEU A 109 1.26 2.94 3.10
C LEU A 109 0.87 2.65 4.55
N GLN A 110 0.96 1.40 5.00
CA GLN A 110 0.73 1.02 6.39
C GLN A 110 1.93 1.33 7.31
N VAL A 111 3.11 1.60 6.73
CA VAL A 111 4.34 1.89 7.47
C VAL A 111 4.37 3.38 7.81
N GLN A 112 4.21 3.69 9.09
CA GLN A 112 4.16 5.07 9.60
C GLN A 112 4.77 5.16 10.99
N GLY A 113 5.34 6.32 11.32
CA GLY A 113 5.74 6.63 12.68
C GLY A 113 4.55 7.16 13.48
N ARG A 114 4.68 7.17 14.81
CA ARG A 114 3.64 7.66 15.74
C ARG A 114 2.90 8.92 15.29
N ASP A 115 3.67 9.93 14.86
CA ASP A 115 3.15 11.22 14.38
C ASP A 115 3.75 11.59 13.02
N ARG A 116 4.16 10.58 12.23
CA ARG A 116 4.90 10.80 10.98
C ARG A 116 4.41 9.90 9.86
N LEU A 117 3.82 10.52 8.84
CA LEU A 117 3.51 9.86 7.58
C LEU A 117 4.81 9.61 6.80
N TYR A 118 5.15 8.34 6.57
CA TYR A 118 6.36 7.99 5.83
C TYR A 118 6.13 7.88 4.33
N PHE A 119 5.04 7.21 3.94
CA PHE A 119 4.68 6.98 2.55
C PHE A 119 3.34 7.64 2.21
N ALA A 120 3.18 8.02 0.95
CA ALA A 120 1.92 8.49 0.40
C ALA A 120 1.87 8.28 -1.11
N THR A 121 0.69 8.38 -1.70
CA THR A 121 0.47 8.36 -3.16
C THR A 121 0.64 9.73 -3.82
N SER A 122 1.01 10.76 -3.05
CA SER A 122 1.29 12.10 -3.57
C SER A 122 2.35 12.83 -2.73
N LYS A 123 3.09 13.71 -3.41
CA LYS A 123 4.06 14.61 -2.77
C LYS A 123 3.39 15.55 -1.77
N GLU A 124 2.21 16.04 -2.13
CA GLU A 124 1.43 17.03 -1.40
C GLU A 124 0.96 16.47 -0.06
N ALA A 125 0.56 15.20 0.00
CA ALA A 125 0.17 14.56 1.25
C ALA A 125 1.32 14.53 2.28
N LEU A 126 2.54 14.21 1.83
CA LEU A 126 3.72 14.24 2.71
C LEU A 126 4.07 15.66 3.17
N LEU A 127 3.95 16.66 2.31
CA LEU A 127 4.19 18.07 2.67
C LEU A 127 3.11 18.64 3.59
N LYS A 128 1.87 18.20 3.42
CA LYS A 128 0.74 18.54 4.30
C LYS A 128 0.96 17.96 5.69
N ALA A 129 1.42 16.70 5.77
CA ALA A 129 1.78 16.06 7.03
C ALA A 129 3.01 16.69 7.69
N SER A 130 4.04 17.03 6.91
CA SER A 130 5.21 17.76 7.41
C SER A 130 5.92 18.55 6.30
N LYS A 131 6.02 19.87 6.48
CA LYS A 131 6.73 20.76 5.56
C LYS A 131 8.21 20.41 5.39
N SER A 132 8.81 19.77 6.40
CA SER A 132 10.20 19.35 6.39
C SER A 132 10.39 17.90 5.92
N ALA A 133 9.35 17.23 5.41
CA ALA A 133 9.41 15.82 5.00
C ALA A 133 10.43 15.53 3.88
N ASN A 134 10.76 16.50 3.05
CA ASN A 134 11.59 16.33 1.85
C ASN A 134 11.16 15.10 1.03
N PRO A 135 9.94 15.11 0.48
CA PRO A 135 9.36 13.97 -0.23
C PRO A 135 10.14 13.65 -1.51
N LYS A 136 10.37 12.37 -1.76
CA LYS A 136 10.94 11.85 -3.00
C LYS A 136 10.07 10.71 -3.52
N GLU A 137 9.87 10.69 -4.82
CA GLU A 137 9.20 9.58 -5.49
C GLU A 137 10.11 8.34 -5.47
N VAL A 138 9.50 7.17 -5.30
CA VAL A 138 10.18 5.88 -5.41
C VAL A 138 10.19 5.47 -6.88
N GLY A 139 11.33 5.66 -7.55
CA GLY A 139 11.46 5.43 -9.00
C GLY A 139 10.44 6.25 -9.80
N SER A 140 9.54 5.56 -10.51
CA SER A 140 8.36 6.14 -11.18
C SER A 140 7.10 5.36 -10.82
N SER A 141 6.99 5.01 -9.54
CA SER A 141 5.90 4.16 -9.01
C SER A 141 4.62 4.92 -8.67
N GLY A 142 4.65 6.27 -8.61
CA GLY A 142 3.56 7.05 -8.04
C GLY A 142 3.52 7.06 -6.51
N PHE A 143 4.36 6.27 -5.83
CA PHE A 143 4.53 6.31 -4.39
C PHE A 143 5.65 7.29 -4.00
N TRP A 144 5.41 8.03 -2.93
CA TRP A 144 6.31 9.03 -2.38
C TRP A 144 6.73 8.63 -0.97
N VAL A 145 7.99 8.90 -0.63
CA VAL A 145 8.55 8.65 0.69
C VAL A 145 9.22 9.90 1.26
N THR A 146 9.09 10.12 2.56
CA THR A 146 9.83 11.16 3.28
C THR A 146 11.31 10.79 3.44
N THR A 147 12.20 11.66 2.97
CA THR A 147 13.65 11.40 3.00
C THR A 147 14.41 12.17 4.09
N ASN A 148 13.75 13.09 4.80
CA ASN A 148 14.31 13.81 5.95
C ASN A 148 14.31 12.96 7.24
N ASN A 149 14.93 11.79 7.13
CA ASN A 149 15.18 10.87 8.22
C ASN A 149 16.68 10.55 8.27
N ASN A 150 17.23 10.25 9.44
CA ASN A 150 18.62 9.78 9.52
C ASN A 150 18.74 8.33 8.97
N THR A 151 19.97 7.84 8.77
CA THR A 151 20.22 6.51 8.20
C THR A 151 19.61 5.38 9.04
N ALA A 152 19.71 5.47 10.38
CA ALA A 152 19.12 4.49 11.29
C ALA A 152 17.61 4.39 11.12
N LYS A 153 16.93 5.54 10.98
CA LYS A 153 15.49 5.57 10.77
C LYS A 153 15.09 5.06 9.39
N LYS A 154 15.86 5.38 8.33
CA LYS A 154 15.64 4.81 6.99
C LYS A 154 15.77 3.28 7.00
N HIS A 155 16.76 2.76 7.74
CA HIS A 155 16.97 1.33 7.94
C HIS A 155 15.76 0.68 8.64
N THR A 156 15.28 1.27 9.73
CA THR A 156 14.06 0.79 10.42
C THR A 156 12.86 0.77 9.48
N ILE A 157 12.62 1.87 8.75
CA ILE A 157 11.51 1.97 7.80
C ILE A 157 11.61 0.90 6.71
N LEU A 158 12.81 0.68 6.15
CA LEU A 158 13.02 -0.36 5.14
C LEU A 158 12.76 -1.77 5.69
N SER A 159 13.18 -2.04 6.93
CA SER A 159 12.93 -3.33 7.59
C SER A 159 11.44 -3.57 7.78
N GLU A 160 10.70 -2.57 8.29
CA GLU A 160 9.24 -2.64 8.46
C GLU A 160 8.51 -2.83 7.11
N VAL A 161 8.97 -2.17 6.05
CA VAL A 161 8.43 -2.37 4.69
C VAL A 161 8.62 -3.82 4.24
N LEU A 162 9.82 -4.38 4.39
CA LEU A 162 10.12 -5.76 4.00
C LEU A 162 9.24 -6.75 4.76
N GLU A 163 9.06 -6.56 6.08
CA GLU A 163 8.16 -7.38 6.91
C GLU A 163 6.70 -7.27 6.45
N LYS A 164 6.23 -6.06 6.11
CA LYS A 164 4.87 -5.84 5.58
C LYS A 164 4.63 -6.49 4.23
N MET A 165 5.69 -6.67 3.45
CA MET A 165 5.65 -7.39 2.18
C MET A 165 5.87 -8.90 2.32
N GLY A 166 5.97 -9.43 3.56
CA GLY A 166 6.06 -10.87 3.83
C GLY A 166 7.46 -11.42 4.05
N CYS A 167 8.47 -10.56 4.23
CA CYS A 167 9.81 -11.00 4.60
C CYS A 167 9.87 -11.36 6.09
N ASP A 168 10.62 -12.41 6.42
CA ASP A 168 10.96 -12.71 7.82
C ASP A 168 11.76 -11.55 8.45
N GLY A 169 11.55 -11.28 9.75
CA GLY A 169 12.16 -10.14 10.44
C GLY A 169 13.69 -10.14 10.45
N ASP A 170 14.33 -11.31 10.64
CA ASP A 170 15.79 -11.41 10.62
C ASP A 170 16.32 -11.18 9.20
N LYS A 171 15.62 -11.72 8.20
CA LYS A 171 15.95 -11.51 6.78
C LYS A 171 15.75 -10.06 6.35
N ALA A 172 14.66 -9.43 6.76
CA ALA A 172 14.34 -8.04 6.50
C ALA A 172 15.45 -7.12 7.03
N LYS A 173 15.87 -7.35 8.27
CA LYS A 173 16.99 -6.62 8.88
C LYS A 173 18.30 -6.83 8.13
N ALA A 174 18.63 -8.06 7.74
CA ALA A 174 19.85 -8.35 6.98
C ALA A 174 19.87 -7.65 5.61
N ILE A 175 18.73 -7.59 4.92
CA ILE A 175 18.58 -6.85 3.66
C ILE A 175 18.73 -5.34 3.90
N ALA A 176 18.11 -4.83 4.97
CA ALA A 176 18.23 -3.42 5.35
C ALA A 176 19.67 -3.04 5.73
N ASP A 177 20.41 -3.93 6.41
CA ASP A 177 21.84 -3.74 6.75
C ASP A 177 22.71 -3.67 5.48
N LYS A 178 22.42 -4.52 4.48
CA LYS A 178 23.10 -4.47 3.17
C LYS A 178 22.82 -3.16 2.43
N ALA A 179 21.58 -2.68 2.44
CA ALA A 179 21.21 -1.43 1.77
C ALA A 179 21.71 -0.18 2.52
N LEU A 180 21.63 -0.20 3.84
CA LEU A 180 21.84 0.95 4.72
C LEU A 180 22.72 0.55 5.90
N PRO A 181 24.03 0.33 5.67
CA PRO A 181 24.94 -0.06 6.73
C PRO A 181 24.97 1.02 7.82
N LEU A 182 24.65 0.61 9.04
CA LEU A 182 24.73 1.46 10.22
C LEU A 182 26.19 1.50 10.69
N LYS A 183 26.71 2.70 10.97
CA LYS A 183 28.02 2.81 11.59
C LYS A 183 27.92 2.27 13.02
N ALA A 184 28.82 1.36 13.37
CA ALA A 184 29.04 0.91 14.74
C ALA A 184 29.52 2.05 15.63
#